data_AF-A0A1E4EXD9-F1
#
_entry.id   AF-A0A1E4EXD9-F1
#
_cell.length_a   1.000
_cell.length_b   1.000
_cell.length_c   1.000
_cell.angle_alpha   90.00
_cell.angle_beta   90.00
_cell.angle_gamma   90.00
#
_symmetry.space_group_name_H-M   'P 1'
#
loop_
_entity.id
_entity.type
_entity.pdbx_description
1 polymer ?
#
loop_
_entity_poly.entity_id
_entity_poly.type
_entity_poly.pdbx_seq_one_letter_code
_entity_poly.pdbx_strand_id
1 'polypeptide(L)'
;MTNDGYVQELGEGEYYPAELPQVDFDHAEVDPDNPGFASLLHALRGYRAGHFDGTVIEAYVVGLSPRLDAAFQQWEQVAGQPLQEMGLGEEQIAQLQGAFSATEALLQEMDVVLGLIERGLTEPDDAALDEAEQRLANVHEEIKGALG
;
A
#
# COMPACT_ATOMS: atom_id res chain seq x y z
N MET A 1 -15.33 -13.61 17.70
CA MET A 1 -14.07 -13.77 16.95
C MET A 1 -14.14 -12.81 15.78
N THR A 2 -13.79 -11.56 16.02
CA THR A 2 -13.63 -10.51 15.01
C THR A 2 -12.29 -9.90 15.34
N ASN A 3 -11.30 -10.26 14.53
CA ASN A 3 -9.92 -9.83 14.67
C ASN A 3 -9.79 -8.64 13.72
N ASP A 4 -10.22 -7.47 14.17
CA ASP A 4 -10.01 -6.21 13.44
C ASP A 4 -8.52 -5.86 13.55
N GLY A 5 -7.85 -5.85 12.41
CA GLY A 5 -6.40 -5.96 12.25
C GLY A 5 -5.55 -4.78 12.69
N TYR A 6 -5.87 -4.09 13.80
CA TYR A 6 -5.06 -2.97 14.31
C TYR A 6 -4.77 -3.00 15.82
N VAL A 7 -5.17 -4.06 16.54
CA VAL A 7 -4.90 -4.16 17.98
C VAL A 7 -4.35 -5.53 18.35
N GLN A 8 -3.09 -5.58 18.81
CA GLN A 8 -2.52 -6.76 19.44
C GLN A 8 -2.88 -6.72 20.94
N GLU A 9 -3.90 -7.48 21.36
CA GLU A 9 -4.17 -7.71 22.79
C GLU A 9 -3.04 -8.57 23.37
N LEU A 10 -2.04 -7.94 23.96
CA LEU A 10 -1.14 -8.57 24.92
C LEU A 10 -1.56 -8.08 26.30
N GLY A 11 -2.12 -9.00 27.09
CA GLY A 11 -2.64 -8.86 28.45
C GLY A 11 -2.41 -7.57 29.25
N GLU A 12 -3.44 -7.20 30.02
CA GLU A 12 -3.47 -6.12 31.03
C GLU A 12 -3.72 -4.68 30.54
N GLY A 13 -4.58 -4.49 29.53
CA GLY A 13 -5.31 -3.22 29.35
C GLY A 13 -4.46 -2.00 28.96
N GLU A 14 -3.20 -2.19 28.60
CA GLU A 14 -2.33 -1.16 28.01
C GLU A 14 -2.33 -1.32 26.49
N TYR A 15 -3.05 -0.42 25.82
CA TYR A 15 -3.01 -0.28 24.36
C TYR A 15 -1.72 0.46 24.00
N TYR A 16 -0.66 -0.28 23.67
CA TYR A 16 0.49 0.31 23.02
C TYR A 16 0.16 0.60 21.56
N PRO A 17 0.50 1.78 21.02
CA PRO A 17 0.45 1.97 19.58
C PRO A 17 1.32 0.88 18.95
N ALA A 18 0.75 0.07 18.06
CA ALA A 18 1.53 -0.89 17.30
C ALA A 18 2.67 -0.12 16.62
N GLU A 19 3.92 -0.51 16.91
CA GLU A 19 5.04 0.01 16.15
C GLU A 19 4.76 -0.30 14.68
N LEU A 20 4.68 0.74 13.85
CA LEU A 20 4.56 0.54 12.41
C LEU A 20 5.75 -0.32 12.00
N PRO A 21 5.55 -1.43 11.28
CA PRO A 21 6.66 -2.26 10.85
C PRO A 21 7.65 -1.37 10.10
N GLN A 22 8.93 -1.44 10.48
CA GLN A 22 9.98 -0.80 9.69
C GLN A 22 10.06 -1.52 8.35
N VAL A 23 9.43 -0.93 7.33
CA VAL A 23 9.45 -1.45 5.97
C VAL A 23 10.69 -0.91 5.28
N ASP A 24 11.67 -1.78 5.03
CA ASP A 24 12.83 -1.45 4.22
C ASP A 24 12.47 -1.55 2.73
N PHE A 25 12.08 -0.42 2.14
CA PHE A 25 11.76 -0.33 0.72
C PHE A 25 12.98 -0.54 -0.19
N ASP A 26 14.20 -0.35 0.31
CA ASP A 26 15.42 -0.44 -0.51
C ASP A 26 15.92 -1.89 -0.60
N HIS A 27 15.63 -2.73 0.39
CA HIS A 27 16.05 -4.13 0.44
C HIS A 27 14.89 -5.15 0.55
N ALA A 28 13.65 -4.74 0.28
CA ALA A 28 12.51 -5.65 0.31
C ALA A 28 12.71 -6.84 -0.65
N GLU A 29 12.77 -8.05 -0.10
CA GLU A 29 12.95 -9.28 -0.86
C GLU A 29 11.74 -9.55 -1.77
N VAL A 30 12.01 -10.03 -2.99
CA VAL A 30 10.96 -10.42 -3.93
C VAL A 30 10.47 -11.81 -3.58
N ASP A 31 9.22 -11.89 -3.08
CA ASP A 31 8.55 -13.13 -2.69
C ASP A 31 7.16 -13.20 -3.38
N PRO A 32 7.03 -13.97 -4.48
CA PRO A 32 5.76 -14.15 -5.18
C PRO A 32 4.68 -14.85 -4.34
N ASP A 33 5.08 -15.65 -3.34
CA ASP A 33 4.12 -16.35 -2.46
C ASP A 33 3.60 -15.43 -1.35
N ASN A 34 4.33 -14.33 -1.07
CA ASN A 34 3.91 -13.29 -0.14
C ASN A 34 4.17 -11.88 -0.70
N PRO A 35 3.41 -11.46 -1.73
CA PRO A 35 3.69 -10.21 -2.41
C PRO A 35 3.38 -9.01 -1.51
N GLY A 36 4.31 -8.05 -1.48
CA GLY A 36 4.19 -6.82 -0.73
C GLY A 36 4.54 -5.60 -1.59
N PHE A 37 3.83 -4.48 -1.38
CA PHE A 37 4.07 -3.22 -2.09
C PHE A 37 5.52 -2.72 -2.00
N ALA A 38 6.21 -2.99 -0.87
CA ALA A 38 7.62 -2.64 -0.70
C ALA A 38 8.55 -3.38 -1.68
N SER A 39 8.26 -4.66 -1.93
CA SER A 39 9.03 -5.50 -2.87
C SER A 39 8.57 -5.38 -4.33
N LEU A 40 7.39 -4.82 -4.60
CA LEU A 40 6.82 -4.74 -5.94
C LEU A 40 7.72 -3.99 -6.93
N LEU A 41 8.40 -2.92 -6.49
CA LEU A 41 9.31 -2.15 -7.34
C LEU A 41 10.52 -2.98 -7.76
N HIS A 42 11.06 -3.78 -6.84
CA HIS A 42 12.17 -4.69 -7.12
C HIS A 42 11.74 -5.82 -8.04
N ALA A 43 10.54 -6.37 -7.82
CA ALA A 43 9.95 -7.38 -8.70
C ALA A 43 9.81 -6.83 -10.14
N LEU A 44 9.19 -5.65 -10.30
CA LEU A 44 8.98 -5.01 -11.60
C LEU A 44 10.31 -4.73 -12.31
N ARG A 45 11.28 -4.11 -11.63
CA ARG A 45 12.63 -3.89 -12.19
C ARG A 45 13.33 -5.18 -12.58
N GLY A 46 13.21 -6.21 -11.74
CA GLY A 46 13.79 -7.52 -12.00
C GLY A 46 13.17 -8.19 -13.22
N TYR A 47 11.85 -8.13 -13.39
CA TYR A 47 11.16 -8.62 -14.59
C TYR A 47 11.68 -7.90 -15.85
N ARG A 48 11.75 -6.57 -15.81
CA ARG A 48 12.23 -5.75 -16.93
C ARG A 48 13.70 -6.01 -17.30
N ALA A 49 14.53 -6.32 -16.31
CA ALA A 49 15.92 -6.72 -16.50
C ALA A 49 16.08 -8.19 -16.95
N GLY A 50 14.99 -8.95 -17.04
CA GLY A 50 15.00 -10.37 -17.41
C GLY A 50 15.47 -11.31 -16.30
N HIS A 51 15.44 -10.85 -15.04
CA HIS A 51 15.75 -11.67 -13.86
C HIS A 51 14.56 -12.49 -13.39
N PHE A 52 13.34 -12.04 -13.68
CA PHE A 52 12.09 -12.74 -13.39
C PHE A 52 11.27 -12.89 -14.66
N ASP A 53 10.41 -13.91 -14.70
CA ASP A 53 9.40 -14.04 -15.75
C ASP A 53 8.11 -13.28 -15.39
N GLY A 54 7.17 -13.22 -16.32
CA GLY A 54 5.89 -12.54 -16.12
C GLY A 54 5.06 -13.14 -14.98
N THR A 55 5.23 -14.43 -14.66
CA THR A 55 4.43 -15.11 -13.63
C THR A 55 4.71 -14.58 -12.23
N VAL A 56 5.94 -14.09 -11.99
CA VAL A 56 6.28 -13.37 -10.75
C VAL A 56 5.43 -12.12 -10.63
N ILE A 57 5.36 -11.29 -11.67
CA ILE A 57 4.59 -10.04 -11.63
C ILE A 57 3.09 -10.29 -11.57
N GLU A 58 2.60 -11.31 -12.28
CA GLU A 58 1.21 -11.77 -12.17
C GLU A 58 0.86 -12.18 -10.73
N ALA A 59 1.74 -12.91 -10.03
CA ALA A 59 1.52 -13.29 -8.63
C ALA A 59 1.42 -12.05 -7.72
N TYR A 60 2.22 -11.02 -7.98
CA TYR A 60 2.15 -9.76 -7.26
C TYR A 60 0.82 -9.04 -7.45
N VAL A 61 0.35 -8.93 -8.69
CA VAL A 61 -0.96 -8.35 -8.99
C VAL A 61 -2.06 -9.15 -8.28
N VAL A 62 -2.11 -10.47 -8.49
CA VAL A 62 -3.13 -11.35 -7.91
C VAL A 62 -3.15 -11.29 -6.38
N GLY A 63 -1.98 -11.20 -5.74
CA GLY A 63 -1.89 -11.15 -4.29
C GLY A 63 -2.14 -9.77 -3.68
N LEU A 64 -1.85 -8.68 -4.40
CA LEU A 64 -2.00 -7.31 -3.89
C LEU A 64 -3.38 -6.72 -4.15
N SER A 65 -4.00 -6.98 -5.31
CA SER A 65 -5.33 -6.42 -5.65
C SER A 65 -6.39 -6.65 -4.56
N PRO A 66 -6.64 -7.89 -4.06
CA PRO A 66 -7.65 -8.10 -3.02
C PRO A 66 -7.26 -7.49 -1.66
N ARG A 67 -5.96 -7.33 -1.39
CA ARG A 67 -5.48 -6.67 -0.17
C ARG A 67 -5.72 -5.16 -0.24
N LEU A 68 -5.54 -4.58 -1.42
CA LEU A 68 -5.81 -3.18 -1.68
C LEU A 68 -7.32 -2.87 -1.60
N ASP A 69 -8.16 -3.72 -2.18
CA ASP A 69 -9.62 -3.62 -2.04
C ASP A 69 -10.06 -3.65 -0.57
N ALA A 70 -9.48 -4.56 0.22
CA ALA A 70 -9.76 -4.64 1.64
C ALA A 70 -9.27 -3.38 2.40
N ALA A 71 -8.12 -2.83 2.04
CA ALA A 71 -7.61 -1.58 2.61
C ALA A 71 -8.51 -0.39 2.28
N PHE A 72 -9.01 -0.28 1.05
CA PHE A 72 -10.01 0.72 0.67
C PHE A 72 -11.29 0.61 1.50
N GLN A 73 -11.85 -0.60 1.64
CA GLN A 73 -13.05 -0.80 2.43
C GLN A 73 -12.86 -0.43 3.91
N GLN A 74 -11.70 -0.76 4.48
CA GLN A 74 -11.35 -0.36 5.84
C GLN A 74 -11.21 1.16 5.96
N TRP A 75 -10.53 1.79 4.99
CA TRP A 75 -10.37 3.23 4.95
C TRP A 75 -11.73 3.94 4.84
N GLU A 76 -12.63 3.51 3.95
CA GLU A 76 -13.98 4.09 3.80
C GLU A 76 -14.79 3.98 5.10
N GLN A 77 -14.71 2.84 5.78
CA GLN A 77 -15.39 2.64 7.06
C GLN A 77 -14.88 3.58 8.15
N VAL A 78 -13.58 3.87 8.18
CA VAL A 78 -12.96 4.76 9.19
C VAL A 78 -13.18 6.22 8.82
N ALA A 79 -12.96 6.60 7.57
CA ALA A 79 -13.12 7.97 7.07
C ALA A 79 -14.58 8.44 7.10
N GLY A 80 -15.54 7.51 6.99
CA GLY A 80 -16.97 7.79 7.11
C GLY A 80 -17.45 8.02 8.56
N GLN A 81 -16.62 7.78 9.57
CA GLN A 81 -17.02 8.00 10.96
C GLN A 81 -17.04 9.51 11.28
N PRO A 82 -18.05 9.99 12.02
CA PRO A 82 -18.15 11.40 12.37
C PRO A 82 -17.02 11.79 13.33
N LEU A 83 -15.96 12.41 12.80
CA LEU A 83 -14.79 12.88 13.57
C LEU A 83 -15.18 13.91 14.65
N GLN A 84 -16.26 14.66 14.44
CA GLN A 84 -16.76 15.64 15.40
C GLN A 84 -17.33 14.98 16.67
N GLU A 85 -17.69 13.70 16.62
CA GLU A 85 -18.22 12.95 17.78
C GLU A 85 -17.09 12.39 18.68
N MET A 86 -15.83 12.51 18.24
CA MET A 86 -14.65 12.01 18.96
C MET A 86 -14.12 13.00 20.02
N GLY A 87 -14.75 14.17 20.19
CA GLY A 87 -14.32 15.18 21.17
C GLY A 87 -12.97 15.85 20.86
N LEU A 88 -12.53 15.79 19.60
CA LEU A 88 -11.27 16.35 19.12
C LEU A 88 -11.37 17.86 18.87
N GLY A 89 -10.24 18.56 19.01
CA GLY A 89 -10.15 19.98 18.64
C GLY A 89 -10.17 20.20 17.12
N GLU A 90 -10.51 21.41 16.67
CA GLU A 90 -10.57 21.75 15.23
C GLU A 90 -9.25 21.46 14.48
N GLU A 91 -8.10 21.77 15.09
CA GLU A 91 -6.78 21.48 14.51
C GLU A 91 -6.51 19.97 14.35
N GLN A 92 -6.95 19.16 15.32
CA GLN A 92 -6.79 17.70 15.27
C GLN A 92 -7.71 17.09 14.20
N ILE A 93 -8.92 17.62 14.07
CA ILE A 93 -9.85 17.22 13.00
C ILE A 93 -9.25 17.56 11.63
N ALA A 94 -8.69 18.76 11.46
CA ALA A 94 -8.05 19.16 10.21
C ALA A 94 -6.84 18.27 9.86
N GLN A 95 -6.02 17.92 10.86
CA GLN A 95 -4.90 16.99 10.66
C GLN A 95 -5.37 15.59 10.26
N LEU A 96 -6.40 15.06 10.92
CA LEU A 96 -6.97 13.75 10.58
C LEU A 96 -7.58 13.73 9.18
N GLN A 97 -8.31 14.78 8.80
CA GLN A 97 -8.85 14.92 7.45
C GLN A 97 -7.73 14.94 6.40
N GLY A 98 -6.63 15.64 6.68
CA GLY A 98 -5.43 15.62 5.84
C GLY A 98 -4.83 14.22 5.72
N ALA A 99 -4.68 13.51 6.84
CA ALA A 99 -4.16 12.14 6.85
C ALA A 99 -5.07 11.16 6.09
N PHE A 100 -6.40 11.27 6.23
CA PHE A 100 -7.35 10.45 5.48
C PHE A 100 -7.25 10.70 3.98
N SER A 101 -7.19 11.96 3.56
CA SER A 101 -7.07 12.33 2.15
C SER A 101 -5.74 11.86 1.56
N ALA A 102 -4.64 11.97 2.30
CA ALA A 102 -3.34 11.44 1.87
C ALA A 102 -3.37 9.91 1.74
N THR A 103 -4.03 9.22 2.68
CA THR A 103 -4.19 7.76 2.63
C THR A 103 -5.05 7.32 1.44
N GLU A 104 -6.14 8.03 1.16
CA GLU A 104 -6.99 7.78 -0.02
C GLU A 104 -6.20 7.89 -1.32
N ALA A 105 -5.46 8.99 -1.48
CA ALA A 105 -4.63 9.24 -2.65
C ALA A 105 -3.57 8.13 -2.83
N LEU A 106 -2.95 7.69 -1.73
CA LEU A 106 -1.98 6.60 -1.75
C LEU A 106 -2.60 5.28 -2.21
N LEU A 107 -3.77 4.92 -1.68
CA LEU A 107 -4.49 3.69 -2.08
C LEU A 107 -4.90 3.75 -3.55
N GLN A 108 -5.36 4.91 -4.04
CA GLN A 108 -5.71 5.11 -5.45
C GLN A 108 -4.48 5.00 -6.36
N GLU A 109 -3.35 5.56 -5.96
CA GLU A 109 -2.13 5.46 -6.76
C GLU A 109 -1.61 4.01 -6.81
N MET A 110 -1.72 3.27 -5.71
CA MET A 110 -1.41 1.83 -5.69
C MET A 110 -2.30 1.03 -6.64
N ASP A 111 -3.59 1.34 -6.73
CA ASP A 111 -4.53 0.69 -7.64
C ASP A 111 -4.18 0.97 -9.11
N VAL A 112 -3.89 2.24 -9.42
CA VAL A 112 -3.43 2.65 -10.75
C VAL A 112 -2.15 1.92 -11.15
N VAL A 113 -1.18 1.78 -10.24
CA VAL A 113 0.06 1.04 -10.50
C VAL A 113 -0.25 -0.42 -10.84
N LEU A 114 -1.10 -1.10 -10.07
CA LEU A 114 -1.46 -2.50 -10.36
C LEU A 114 -2.15 -2.64 -11.71
N GLY A 115 -3.07 -1.74 -12.06
CA GLY A 115 -3.72 -1.74 -13.37
C GLY A 115 -2.76 -1.46 -14.54
N LEU A 116 -1.76 -0.59 -14.36
CA LEU A 116 -0.71 -0.37 -15.35
C LEU A 116 0.17 -1.60 -15.53
N ILE A 117 0.48 -2.31 -14.44
CA ILE A 117 1.24 -3.57 -14.49
C ILE A 117 0.44 -4.63 -15.25
N GLU A 118 -0.84 -4.83 -14.94
CA GLU A 118 -1.73 -5.75 -15.64
C GLU A 118 -1.78 -5.47 -17.14
N ARG A 119 -1.95 -4.21 -17.53
CA ARG A 119 -1.95 -3.80 -18.93
C ARG A 119 -0.59 -4.07 -19.57
N GLY A 120 0.50 -3.70 -18.93
CA GLY A 120 1.85 -3.90 -19.45
C GLY A 120 2.25 -5.37 -19.65
N LEU A 121 1.67 -6.28 -18.86
CA LEU A 121 1.84 -7.72 -19.06
C LEU A 121 1.08 -8.26 -20.28
N THR A 122 -0.04 -7.65 -20.64
CA THR A 122 -0.87 -8.06 -21.78
C THR A 122 -0.50 -7.34 -23.09
N GLU A 123 0.07 -6.14 -22.98
CA GLU A 123 0.46 -5.27 -24.08
C GLU A 123 1.97 -4.94 -23.99
N PRO A 124 2.88 -5.81 -24.49
CA PRO A 124 4.32 -5.66 -24.28
C PRO A 124 4.98 -4.48 -25.02
N ASP A 125 4.28 -3.89 -26.01
CA ASP A 125 4.73 -2.67 -26.70
C ASP A 125 4.24 -1.38 -25.99
N ASP A 126 3.50 -1.50 -24.89
CA ASP A 126 2.93 -0.37 -24.15
C ASP A 126 3.92 0.19 -23.12
N ALA A 127 3.94 1.52 -22.99
CA ALA A 127 4.74 2.21 -21.99
C ALA A 127 4.17 2.07 -20.55
N ALA A 128 3.10 1.29 -20.35
CA ALA A 128 2.47 1.09 -19.05
C ALA A 128 3.42 0.57 -17.97
N LEU A 129 4.39 -0.30 -18.32
CA LEU A 129 5.38 -0.77 -17.33
C LEU A 129 6.38 0.32 -16.94
N ASP A 130 6.75 1.21 -17.87
CA ASP A 130 7.57 2.39 -17.55
C ASP A 130 6.84 3.33 -16.60
N GLU A 131 5.56 3.58 -16.89
CA GLU A 131 4.72 4.43 -16.07
C GLU A 131 4.48 3.81 -14.67
N ALA A 132 4.19 2.52 -14.60
CA ALA A 132 4.03 1.79 -13.35
C ALA A 132 5.29 1.87 -12.48
N GLU A 133 6.47 1.66 -13.07
CA GLU A 133 7.73 1.73 -12.35
C GLU A 133 7.98 3.13 -11.78
N GLN A 134 7.75 4.17 -12.60
CA GLN A 134 7.96 5.55 -12.17
C GLN A 134 6.99 5.96 -11.05
N ARG A 135 5.71 5.61 -11.19
CA ARG A 135 4.68 5.91 -10.18
C ARG A 135 4.96 5.18 -8.88
N LEU A 136 5.30 3.90 -8.96
CA LEU A 136 5.62 3.10 -7.78
C LEU A 136 6.87 3.60 -7.06
N ALA A 137 7.89 4.05 -7.81
CA ALA A 137 9.06 4.70 -7.22
C ALA A 137 8.68 5.99 -6.46
N ASN A 138 7.79 6.81 -7.03
CA ASN A 138 7.30 8.02 -6.34
C ASN A 138 6.53 7.65 -5.07
N VAL A 139 5.64 6.66 -5.13
CA VAL A 139 4.90 6.14 -3.96
C VAL A 139 5.86 5.66 -2.86
N HIS A 140 6.93 4.94 -3.22
CA HIS A 140 7.94 4.50 -2.25
C HIS A 140 8.66 5.68 -1.59
N GLU A 141 9.03 6.71 -2.36
CA GLU A 141 9.65 7.92 -1.80
C GLU A 141 8.69 8.72 -0.90
N GLU A 142 7.41 8.83 -1.28
CA GLU A 142 6.39 9.47 -0.46
C GLU A 142 6.17 8.76 0.87
N ILE A 143 6.06 7.42 0.85
CA ILE A 143 5.93 6.63 2.07
C ILE A 143 7.19 6.75 2.94
N LYS A 144 8.40 6.66 2.35
CA LYS A 144 9.65 6.85 3.08
C LYS A 144 9.72 8.23 3.74
N GLY A 145 9.36 9.28 3.01
CA GLY A 145 9.31 10.65 3.54
C GLY A 145 8.27 10.84 4.65
N ALA A 146 7.16 10.10 4.61
CA ALA A 146 6.14 10.12 5.67
C ALA A 146 6.55 9.33 6.92
N LEU A 147 7.39 8.29 6.76
CA LEU A 147 7.85 7.42 7.86
C LEU A 147 9.10 7.94 8.60
N GLY A 148 9.92 8.79 7.96
CA GLY A 148 11.05 9.51 8.60
C GLY A 148 12.43 8.97 8.24
#